data_AF-A0A091CDQ7-F1
#
_entry.id   AF-A0A091CDQ7-F1
#
_cell.length_a   1.000
_cell.length_b   1.000
_cell.length_c   1.000
_cell.angle_alpha   90.00
_cell.angle_beta   90.00
_cell.angle_gamma   90.00
#
_symmetry.space_group_name_H-M   'P 1'
#
loop_
_entity.id
_entity.type
_entity.pdbx_description
1 polymer ?
#
loop_
_entity_poly.entity_id
_entity_poly.type
_entity_poly.pdbx_seq_one_letter_code
_entity_poly.pdbx_strand_id
1 'polypeptide(L)'
;MDKKEKRSFSWFWKWFLDNKFVAGLLIIFLILVNINLFTKVSYLFFPVWQFLAIVALPIILAGILFYLLNPIVNFFEKRGIQRIYSIIGLFILVSGLIVWGVVVIIPEIREQVTMFVDRLPGYINTAENALNDFFSDPVFDRAQDQIAISSERIMSSVTEMVQNISRTTVQSIGNFFGAVASIFYSYCYDASNFILFTKRWEKNRSLLCSISTYENATTYFKSF
;
A
#
# COMPACT_ATOMS: atom_id res chain seq x y z
N MET A 1 -11.65 -22.26 76.08
CA MET A 1 -10.48 -23.13 75.83
C MET A 1 -9.83 -22.65 74.54
N ASP A 2 -8.66 -22.05 74.70
CA ASP A 2 -7.87 -21.37 73.67
C ASP A 2 -6.97 -22.39 72.96
N LYS A 3 -6.99 -22.44 71.62
CA LYS A 3 -6.04 -23.23 70.83
C LYS A 3 -5.50 -22.36 69.71
N LYS A 4 -4.46 -21.58 70.02
CA LYS A 4 -3.56 -21.01 69.03
C LYS A 4 -2.84 -22.14 68.31
N GLU A 5 -3.24 -22.38 67.08
CA GLU A 5 -2.66 -23.34 66.16
C GLU A 5 -1.22 -22.89 65.81
N LYS A 6 -0.23 -23.40 66.54
CA LYS A 6 1.19 -23.21 66.22
C LYS A 6 1.49 -23.99 64.93
N ARG A 7 1.45 -23.30 63.79
CA ARG A 7 1.99 -23.85 62.54
C ARG A 7 3.47 -24.18 62.75
N SER A 8 3.79 -25.47 62.75
CA SER A 8 5.14 -26.00 62.85
C SER A 8 5.89 -25.72 61.56
N PHE A 9 6.50 -24.54 61.48
CA PHE A 9 7.53 -24.33 60.49
C PHE A 9 8.79 -25.08 60.94
N SER A 10 8.88 -26.28 60.35
CA SER A 10 9.92 -27.29 60.45
C SER A 10 11.31 -26.69 60.56
N TRP A 11 12.11 -27.22 61.49
CA TRP A 11 13.51 -26.92 61.84
C TRP A 11 14.42 -26.39 60.71
N PHE A 12 14.16 -26.79 59.45
CA PHE A 12 14.70 -26.21 58.22
C PHE A 12 14.65 -24.67 58.15
N TRP A 13 13.59 -24.02 58.64
CA TRP A 13 13.42 -22.56 58.54
C TRP A 13 14.47 -21.79 59.35
N LYS A 14 14.81 -22.28 60.54
CA LYS A 14 15.85 -21.64 61.37
C LYS A 14 17.26 -21.90 60.83
N TRP A 15 17.51 -23.04 60.21
CA TRP A 15 18.83 -23.36 59.69
C TRP A 15 19.11 -22.69 58.33
N PHE A 16 18.09 -22.60 57.47
CA PHE A 16 18.23 -22.09 56.10
C PHE A 16 17.94 -20.59 55.97
N LEU A 17 16.96 -20.03 56.68
CA LEU A 17 16.57 -18.60 56.52
C LEU A 17 17.18 -17.65 57.55
N ASP A 18 17.66 -18.15 58.68
CA ASP A 18 18.32 -17.32 59.70
C ASP A 18 19.77 -16.99 59.33
N ASN A 19 20.32 -17.72 58.35
CA ASN A 19 21.64 -17.44 57.81
C ASN A 19 21.56 -16.28 56.83
N LYS A 20 22.00 -15.09 57.28
CA LYS A 20 21.99 -13.83 56.52
C LYS A 20 22.55 -13.96 55.10
N PHE A 21 23.53 -14.85 54.90
CA PHE A 21 24.12 -15.12 53.59
C PHE A 21 23.15 -15.86 52.65
N VAL A 22 22.48 -16.90 53.13
CA VAL A 22 21.52 -17.70 52.35
C VAL A 22 20.27 -16.88 52.03
N ALA A 23 19.78 -16.09 53.00
CA ALA A 23 18.67 -15.18 52.76
C ALA A 23 19.00 -14.12 51.69
N GLY A 24 20.20 -13.54 51.73
CA GLY A 24 20.67 -12.60 50.70
C GLY A 24 20.77 -13.22 49.31
N LEU A 25 21.26 -14.46 49.22
CA LEU A 25 21.34 -15.20 47.96
C LEU A 25 19.96 -15.58 47.42
N LEU A 26 18.99 -15.86 48.29
CA LEU A 26 17.61 -16.11 47.89
C LEU A 26 16.93 -14.83 47.36
N ILE A 27 17.18 -13.69 48.00
CA ILE A 27 16.67 -12.38 47.57
C ILE A 27 17.27 -11.98 46.21
N ILE A 28 18.59 -12.13 46.02
CA ILE A 28 19.22 -11.82 44.72
C ILE A 28 18.66 -12.73 43.63
N PHE A 29 18.45 -14.02 43.94
CA PHE A 29 17.87 -14.98 43.00
C PHE A 29 16.44 -14.60 42.59
N LEU A 30 15.60 -14.18 43.55
CA LEU A 30 14.25 -13.70 43.26
C LEU A 30 14.26 -12.45 42.37
N ILE A 31 15.20 -11.53 42.60
CA ILE A 31 15.36 -10.33 41.77
C ILE A 31 15.78 -10.71 40.34
N LEU A 32 16.75 -11.60 40.19
CA LEU A 32 17.18 -12.10 38.87
C LEU A 32 16.01 -12.76 38.11
N VAL A 33 15.20 -13.58 38.78
CA VAL A 33 14.04 -14.25 38.17
C VAL A 33 13.01 -13.23 37.70
N ASN A 34 12.72 -12.20 38.50
CA ASN A 34 11.80 -11.13 38.10
C ASN A 34 12.30 -10.36 36.88
N ILE A 35 13.58 -9.97 36.86
CA ILE A 35 14.18 -9.25 35.71
C ILE A 35 14.13 -10.11 34.44
N ASN A 36 14.39 -11.41 34.55
CA ASN A 36 14.32 -12.34 33.42
C ASN A 36 12.87 -12.48 32.89
N LEU A 37 11.88 -12.52 33.79
CA LEU A 37 10.46 -12.52 33.44
C LEU A 37 10.06 -11.26 32.68
N PHE A 38 10.48 -10.07 33.12
CA PHE A 38 10.23 -8.82 32.40
C PHE A 38 10.79 -8.83 30.97
N THR A 39 11.98 -9.41 30.78
CA THR A 39 12.62 -9.51 29.46
C THR A 39 11.79 -10.40 28.51
N LYS A 40 11.24 -11.52 29.00
CA LYS A 40 10.37 -12.39 28.20
C LYS A 40 9.00 -11.78 27.91
N VAL A 41 8.44 -11.03 28.86
CA VAL A 41 7.19 -10.29 28.65
C VAL A 41 7.38 -9.18 27.61
N SER A 42 8.51 -8.47 27.62
CA SER A 42 8.84 -7.47 26.61
C SER A 42 8.89 -8.04 25.19
N TYR A 43 9.37 -9.28 25.02
CA TYR A 43 9.40 -9.96 23.72
C TYR A 43 7.99 -10.15 23.10
N LEU A 44 6.94 -10.26 23.92
CA LEU A 44 5.55 -10.35 23.42
C LEU A 44 5.06 -9.03 22.81
N PHE A 45 5.64 -7.90 23.20
CA PHE A 45 5.30 -6.59 22.63
C PHE A 45 6.13 -6.24 21.38
N PHE A 46 7.18 -7.02 21.08
CA PHE A 46 7.99 -6.86 19.86
C PHE A 46 7.15 -6.83 18.57
N PRO A 47 6.23 -7.80 18.31
CA PRO A 47 5.40 -7.76 17.10
C PRO A 47 4.45 -6.56 17.05
N VAL A 48 4.00 -6.04 18.21
CA VAL A 48 3.12 -4.86 18.27
C VAL A 48 3.88 -3.61 17.82
N TRP A 49 5.10 -3.42 18.33
CA TRP A 49 5.96 -2.31 17.91
C TRP A 49 6.35 -2.39 16.44
N GLN A 50 6.64 -3.60 15.95
CA GLN A 50 6.98 -3.81 14.55
C GLN A 50 5.80 -3.55 13.61
N PHE A 51 4.59 -4.01 13.99
CA PHE A 51 3.37 -3.67 13.27
C PHE A 51 3.11 -2.17 13.26
N LEU A 52 3.23 -1.52 14.43
CA LEU A 52 3.07 -0.07 14.52
C LEU A 52 4.10 0.65 13.65
N ALA A 53 5.36 0.22 13.62
CA ALA A 53 6.39 0.83 12.78
C ALA A 53 6.09 0.70 11.28
N ILE A 54 5.61 -0.46 10.83
CA ILE A 54 5.25 -0.72 9.43
C ILE A 54 4.04 0.13 9.00
N VAL A 55 3.04 0.26 9.88
CA VAL A 55 1.78 0.95 9.56
C VAL A 55 1.85 2.46 9.87
N ALA A 56 2.72 2.89 10.78
CA ALA A 56 2.90 4.29 11.15
C ALA A 56 3.35 5.12 9.95
N LEU A 57 4.25 4.61 9.11
CA LEU A 57 4.78 5.35 7.97
C LEU A 57 3.66 5.72 6.95
N PRO A 58 2.85 4.78 6.42
CA PRO A 58 1.73 5.13 5.55
C PRO A 58 0.65 5.96 6.24
N ILE A 59 0.39 5.78 7.54
CA ILE A 59 -0.57 6.62 8.28
C ILE A 59 -0.08 8.07 8.39
N ILE A 60 1.17 8.27 8.82
CA ILE A 60 1.77 9.60 8.94
C ILE A 60 1.80 10.28 7.58
N LEU A 61 2.21 9.55 6.54
CA LEU A 61 2.23 10.06 5.17
C LEU A 61 0.81 10.45 4.71
N ALA A 62 -0.19 9.61 4.98
CA ALA A 62 -1.60 9.92 4.66
C ALA A 62 -2.12 11.14 5.46
N GLY A 63 -1.72 11.29 6.72
CA GLY A 63 -2.10 12.44 7.55
C GLY A 63 -1.48 13.75 7.06
N ILE A 64 -0.19 13.71 6.71
CA ILE A 64 0.52 14.85 6.10
C ILE A 64 -0.14 15.21 4.77
N LEU A 65 -0.36 14.21 3.91
CA LEU A 65 -0.97 14.40 2.59
C LEU A 65 -2.40 14.96 2.75
N PHE A 66 -3.21 14.43 3.67
CA PHE A 66 -4.53 14.96 3.99
C PHE A 66 -4.46 16.44 4.39
N TYR A 67 -3.51 16.81 5.25
CA TYR A 67 -3.35 18.20 5.68
C TYR A 67 -2.92 19.12 4.54
N LEU A 68 -2.05 18.67 3.64
CA LEU A 68 -1.67 19.41 2.44
C LEU A 68 -2.80 19.50 1.40
N LEU A 69 -3.64 18.48 1.29
CA LEU A 69 -4.72 18.43 0.30
C LEU A 69 -5.96 19.23 0.76
N ASN A 70 -6.24 19.28 2.06
CA ASN A 70 -7.37 20.04 2.61
C ASN A 70 -7.45 21.51 2.12
N PRO A 71 -6.37 22.33 2.10
CA PRO A 71 -6.43 23.68 1.56
C PRO A 71 -6.70 23.72 0.05
N ILE A 72 -6.21 22.73 -0.71
CA ILE A 72 -6.46 22.61 -2.15
C ILE A 72 -7.94 22.29 -2.37
N VAL A 73 -8.50 21.32 -1.64
CA VAL A 73 -9.94 20.97 -1.69
C VAL A 73 -10.80 22.19 -1.34
N ASN A 74 -10.47 22.91 -0.26
CA ASN A 74 -11.21 24.09 0.18
C ASN A 74 -11.12 25.24 -0.84
N PHE A 75 -10.02 25.36 -1.57
CA PHE A 75 -9.88 26.33 -2.66
C PHE A 75 -10.84 26.02 -3.82
N PHE A 76 -10.99 24.74 -4.17
CA PHE A 76 -11.97 24.30 -5.17
C PHE A 76 -13.41 24.40 -4.66
N GLU A 77 -13.66 24.15 -3.38
CA GLU A 77 -14.99 24.32 -2.76
C GLU A 77 -15.46 25.78 -2.76
N LYS A 78 -14.55 26.74 -2.53
CA LYS A 78 -14.85 28.19 -2.62
C LYS A 78 -15.28 28.64 -4.02
N ARG A 79 -14.99 27.86 -5.07
CA ARG A 79 -15.49 28.10 -6.44
C ARG A 79 -16.89 27.50 -6.69
N GLY A 80 -17.54 26.96 -5.66
CA GLY A 80 -18.91 26.43 -5.74
C GLY A 80 -19.00 24.94 -6.09
N ILE A 81 -17.89 24.21 -6.04
CA ILE A 81 -17.84 22.77 -6.32
C ILE A 81 -18.16 21.98 -5.05
N GLN A 82 -19.16 21.08 -5.08
CA GLN A 82 -19.49 20.24 -3.92
C GLN A 82 -18.26 19.41 -3.50
N ARG A 83 -18.03 19.27 -2.19
CA ARG A 83 -16.85 18.62 -1.59
C ARG A 83 -16.46 17.28 -2.22
N ILE A 84 -17.45 16.49 -2.65
CA ILE A 84 -17.24 15.20 -3.33
C ILE A 84 -16.50 15.36 -4.68
N TYR A 85 -16.87 16.35 -5.49
CA TYR A 85 -16.26 16.60 -6.80
C TYR A 85 -14.86 17.20 -6.65
N SER A 86 -14.61 18.01 -5.62
CA SER A 86 -13.27 18.52 -5.31
C SER A 86 -12.31 17.39 -4.92
N ILE A 87 -12.76 16.41 -4.13
CA ILE A 87 -11.96 15.23 -3.74
C ILE A 87 -11.68 14.36 -4.97
N ILE A 88 -12.70 14.09 -5.78
CA ILE A 88 -12.56 13.28 -7.02
C ILE A 88 -11.61 13.97 -8.01
N GLY A 89 -11.78 15.27 -8.25
CA GLY A 89 -10.94 16.05 -9.15
C GLY A 89 -9.48 16.11 -8.70
N LEU A 90 -9.25 16.21 -7.38
CA LEU A 90 -7.91 16.18 -6.81
C LEU A 90 -7.25 14.81 -6.97
N PHE A 91 -8.00 13.72 -6.81
CA PHE A 91 -7.50 12.36 -7.03
C PHE A 91 -7.12 12.13 -8.49
N ILE A 92 -7.95 12.62 -9.43
CA ILE A 92 -7.64 12.59 -10.87
C ILE A 92 -6.39 13.41 -11.16
N LEU A 93 -6.24 14.60 -10.57
CA LEU A 93 -5.08 15.46 -10.78
C LEU A 93 -3.79 14.81 -10.29
N VAL A 94 -3.78 14.28 -9.06
CA VAL A 94 -2.62 13.59 -8.48
C VAL A 94 -2.28 12.33 -9.28
N SER A 95 -3.28 11.51 -9.62
CA SER A 95 -3.07 10.32 -10.45
C SER A 95 -2.54 10.67 -11.84
N GLY A 96 -3.07 11.72 -12.47
CA GLY A 96 -2.58 12.23 -13.75
C GLY A 96 -1.13 12.70 -13.67
N LEU A 97 -0.74 13.35 -12.56
CA LEU A 97 0.63 13.82 -12.34
C LEU A 97 1.61 12.65 -12.14
N ILE A 98 1.19 11.59 -11.46
CA ILE A 98 1.96 10.34 -11.33
C ILE A 98 2.14 9.67 -12.69
N VAL A 99 1.05 9.50 -13.46
CA VAL A 99 1.10 8.89 -14.78
C VAL A 99 2.01 9.71 -15.72
N TRP A 100 1.86 11.03 -15.70
CA TRP A 100 2.72 11.93 -16.46
C TRP A 100 4.19 11.76 -16.08
N GLY A 101 4.51 11.72 -14.78
CA GLY A 101 5.86 11.49 -14.30
C GLY A 101 6.45 10.15 -14.77
N VAL A 102 5.68 9.07 -14.68
CA VAL A 102 6.08 7.74 -15.16
C VAL A 102 6.32 7.73 -16.68
N VAL A 103 5.43 8.36 -17.45
CA VAL A 103 5.56 8.46 -18.92
C VAL A 103 6.80 9.24 -19.34
N VAL A 104 7.25 10.22 -18.55
CA VAL A 104 8.49 10.97 -18.81
C VAL A 104 9.74 10.19 -18.37
N ILE A 105 9.68 9.48 -17.24
CA ILE A 105 10.84 8.76 -16.68
C ILE A 105 11.18 7.50 -17.49
N ILE A 106 10.19 6.74 -17.94
CA ILE A 106 10.41 5.49 -18.70
C ILE A 106 11.25 5.67 -19.98
N PRO A 107 10.97 6.65 -20.88
CA PRO A 107 11.77 6.82 -22.10
C PRO A 107 13.21 7.23 -21.80
N GLU A 108 13.45 8.06 -20.77
CA GLU A 108 14.80 8.44 -20.33
C GLU A 108 15.61 7.22 -19.86
N ILE A 109 15.01 6.37 -19.02
CA ILE A 109 15.64 5.12 -18.59
C ILE A 109 15.87 4.20 -19.78
N ARG A 110 14.88 4.08 -20.69
CA ARG A 110 15.01 3.27 -21.90
C ARG A 110 16.20 3.71 -22.74
N GLU A 111 16.29 4.99 -23.05
CA GLU A 111 17.35 5.56 -23.91
C GLU A 111 18.74 5.34 -23.27
N GLN A 112 18.85 5.62 -21.97
CA GLN A 112 20.08 5.39 -21.21
C GLN A 112 20.52 3.93 -21.23
N VAL A 113 19.57 3.00 -21.04
CA VAL A 113 19.86 1.56 -21.08
C VAL A 113 20.22 1.10 -22.49
N THR A 114 19.50 1.55 -23.54
CA THR A 114 19.84 1.21 -24.93
C THR A 114 21.21 1.75 -25.32
N MET A 115 21.55 2.99 -24.97
CA MET A 115 22.88 3.56 -25.25
C MET A 115 24.00 2.79 -24.55
N PHE A 116 23.75 2.29 -23.33
CA PHE A 116 24.71 1.46 -22.62
C PHE A 116 24.89 0.10 -23.31
N VAL A 117 23.79 -0.55 -23.69
CA VAL A 117 23.79 -1.83 -24.41
C VAL A 117 24.48 -1.71 -25.77
N ASP A 118 24.20 -0.65 -26.53
CA ASP A 118 24.80 -0.41 -27.84
C ASP A 118 26.31 -0.17 -27.78
N ARG A 119 26.81 0.42 -26.67
CA ARG A 119 28.24 0.69 -26.45
C ARG A 119 28.98 -0.45 -25.76
N LEU A 120 28.26 -1.35 -25.09
CA LEU A 120 28.78 -2.52 -24.39
C LEU A 120 29.72 -3.38 -25.26
N PRO A 121 29.37 -3.78 -26.51
CA PRO A 121 30.27 -4.57 -27.35
C PRO A 121 31.57 -3.81 -27.66
N GLY A 122 31.52 -2.49 -27.81
CA GLY A 122 32.72 -1.66 -28.01
C GLY A 122 33.65 -1.66 -26.79
N TYR A 123 33.08 -1.62 -25.57
CA TYR A 123 33.87 -1.72 -24.33
C TYR A 123 34.51 -3.10 -24.17
N ILE A 124 33.79 -4.15 -24.55
CA ILE A 124 34.32 -5.52 -24.55
C ILE A 124 35.48 -5.63 -25.53
N ASN A 125 35.32 -5.19 -26.78
CA ASN A 125 36.38 -5.23 -27.79
C ASN A 125 37.63 -4.43 -27.35
N THR A 126 37.43 -3.30 -26.69
CA THR A 126 38.55 -2.48 -26.18
C THR A 126 39.26 -3.18 -25.01
N ALA A 127 38.50 -3.83 -24.13
CA ALA A 127 39.05 -4.62 -23.03
C ALA A 127 39.81 -5.85 -23.56
N GLU A 128 39.30 -6.55 -24.57
CA GLU A 128 40.00 -7.66 -25.21
C GLU A 128 41.30 -7.21 -25.90
N ASN A 129 41.27 -6.09 -26.64
CA ASN A 129 42.48 -5.58 -27.29
C ASN A 129 43.55 -5.18 -26.26
N ALA A 130 43.14 -4.52 -25.16
CA ALA A 130 44.05 -4.17 -24.08
C ALA A 130 44.61 -5.41 -23.35
N LEU A 131 43.81 -6.48 -23.23
CA LEU A 131 44.23 -7.75 -22.65
C LEU A 131 45.14 -8.55 -23.59
N ASN A 132 44.87 -8.57 -24.90
CA ASN A 132 45.70 -9.22 -25.92
C ASN A 132 47.09 -8.54 -26.05
N ASP A 133 47.14 -7.20 -25.94
CA ASP A 133 48.39 -6.46 -25.90
C ASP A 133 49.19 -6.75 -24.61
N PHE A 134 48.51 -7.06 -23.50
CA PHE A 134 49.15 -7.36 -22.21
C PHE A 134 49.53 -8.85 -22.05
N PHE A 135 48.79 -9.74 -22.70
CA PHE A 135 48.94 -11.20 -22.64
C PHE A 135 48.92 -11.77 -24.06
N SER A 136 50.06 -11.69 -24.77
CA SER A 136 50.22 -12.15 -26.16
C SER A 136 50.18 -13.68 -26.35
N ASP A 137 49.45 -14.43 -25.51
CA ASP A 137 49.42 -15.90 -25.52
C ASP A 137 48.17 -16.43 -26.27
N PRO A 138 48.25 -17.48 -27.11
CA PRO A 138 47.18 -17.94 -28.02
C PRO A 138 45.96 -18.59 -27.33
N VAL A 139 45.84 -18.45 -26.01
CA VAL A 139 44.75 -19.01 -25.21
C VAL A 139 43.45 -18.20 -25.36
N PHE A 140 43.55 -16.95 -25.84
CA PHE A 140 42.44 -15.99 -25.83
C PHE A 140 41.46 -16.09 -27.02
N ASP A 141 41.82 -16.76 -28.12
CA ASP A 141 40.96 -16.93 -29.31
C ASP A 141 39.64 -17.66 -29.02
N ARG A 142 39.60 -18.55 -28.01
CA ARG A 142 38.37 -19.28 -27.62
C ARG A 142 37.45 -18.49 -26.68
N ALA A 143 37.95 -17.44 -26.05
CA ALA A 143 37.15 -16.57 -25.18
C ALA A 143 36.32 -15.59 -26.01
N GLN A 144 36.86 -15.11 -27.13
CA GLN A 144 36.19 -14.19 -28.05
C GLN A 144 34.85 -14.72 -28.58
N ASP A 145 34.81 -15.96 -29.06
CA ASP A 145 33.59 -16.56 -29.61
C ASP A 145 32.49 -16.73 -28.54
N GLN A 146 32.85 -17.05 -27.29
CA GLN A 146 31.86 -17.18 -26.20
C GLN A 146 31.33 -15.84 -25.72
N ILE A 147 32.15 -14.79 -25.77
CA ILE A 147 31.76 -13.45 -25.38
C ILE A 147 30.81 -12.85 -26.42
N ALA A 148 31.09 -13.01 -27.72
CA ALA A 148 30.21 -12.55 -28.80
C ALA A 148 28.80 -13.17 -28.75
N ILE A 149 28.70 -14.49 -28.51
CA ILE A 149 27.42 -15.21 -28.41
C ILE A 149 26.67 -14.85 -27.10
N SER A 150 27.39 -14.38 -26.07
CA SER A 150 26.78 -13.90 -24.81
C SER A 150 26.24 -12.48 -24.94
N SER A 151 26.90 -11.61 -25.71
CA SER A 151 26.45 -10.24 -25.96
C SER A 151 25.11 -10.18 -26.68
N GLU A 152 24.87 -11.04 -27.67
CA GLU A 152 23.58 -11.07 -28.40
C GLU A 152 22.42 -11.50 -27.48
N ARG A 153 22.65 -12.48 -26.59
CA ARG A 153 21.68 -12.93 -25.59
C ARG A 153 21.39 -11.89 -24.51
N ILE A 154 22.41 -11.12 -24.10
CA ILE A 154 22.23 -9.99 -23.18
C ILE A 154 21.41 -8.90 -23.86
N MET A 155 21.73 -8.57 -25.12
CA MET A 155 21.03 -7.53 -25.88
C MET A 155 19.56 -7.89 -26.14
N SER A 156 19.26 -9.15 -26.48
CA SER A 156 17.88 -9.62 -26.63
C SER A 156 17.11 -9.60 -25.31
N SER A 157 17.74 -10.02 -24.21
CA SER A 157 17.11 -10.02 -22.87
C SER A 157 16.81 -8.61 -22.37
N VAL A 158 17.72 -7.65 -22.58
CA VAL A 158 17.50 -6.25 -22.21
C VAL A 158 16.43 -5.62 -23.08
N THR A 159 16.44 -5.89 -24.38
CA THR A 159 15.41 -5.40 -25.31
C THR A 159 14.03 -5.93 -24.93
N GLU A 160 13.93 -7.23 -24.61
CA GLU A 160 12.69 -7.84 -24.13
C GLU A 160 12.25 -7.26 -22.78
N MET A 161 13.18 -7.05 -21.84
CA MET A 161 12.87 -6.41 -20.55
C MET A 161 12.31 -4.99 -20.75
N VAL A 162 12.94 -4.18 -21.60
CA VAL A 162 12.48 -2.82 -21.92
C VAL A 162 11.11 -2.84 -22.59
N GLN A 163 10.89 -3.75 -23.54
CA GLN A 163 9.60 -3.90 -24.21
C GLN A 163 8.51 -4.38 -23.25
N ASN A 164 8.83 -5.32 -22.36
CA ASN A 164 7.89 -5.86 -21.37
C ASN A 164 7.53 -4.83 -20.29
N ILE A 165 8.49 -4.03 -19.82
CA ILE A 165 8.23 -2.91 -18.89
C ILE A 165 7.34 -1.88 -19.59
N SER A 166 7.68 -1.48 -20.82
CA SER A 166 6.89 -0.51 -21.58
C SER A 166 5.45 -0.99 -21.80
N ARG A 167 5.27 -2.25 -22.22
CA ARG A 167 3.94 -2.85 -22.44
C ARG A 167 3.16 -2.99 -21.14
N THR A 168 3.78 -3.52 -20.08
CA THR A 168 3.14 -3.70 -18.78
C THR A 168 2.71 -2.37 -18.18
N THR A 169 3.56 -1.33 -18.26
CA THR A 169 3.22 0.00 -17.74
C THR A 169 2.09 0.63 -18.53
N VAL A 170 2.13 0.60 -19.87
CA VAL A 170 1.04 1.13 -20.71
C VAL A 170 -0.28 0.40 -20.44
N GLN A 171 -0.24 -0.93 -20.33
CA GLN A 171 -1.42 -1.74 -20.02
C GLN A 171 -1.95 -1.47 -18.61
N SER A 172 -1.08 -1.34 -17.62
CA SER A 172 -1.47 -1.03 -16.23
C SER A 172 -2.10 0.34 -16.12
N ILE A 173 -1.54 1.34 -16.80
CA ILE A 173 -2.11 2.69 -16.91
C ILE A 173 -3.49 2.61 -17.60
N GLY A 174 -3.59 1.93 -18.74
CA GLY A 174 -4.85 1.75 -19.46
C GLY A 174 -5.93 1.06 -18.63
N ASN A 175 -5.57 0.01 -17.88
CA ASN A 175 -6.48 -0.72 -17.00
C ASN A 175 -6.96 0.14 -15.82
N PHE A 176 -6.06 0.92 -15.21
CA PHE A 176 -6.43 1.84 -14.14
C PHE A 176 -7.42 2.91 -14.62
N PHE A 177 -7.13 3.57 -15.75
CA PHE A 177 -8.05 4.54 -16.34
C PHE A 177 -9.36 3.91 -16.81
N GLY A 178 -9.31 2.67 -17.32
CA GLY A 178 -10.51 1.90 -17.68
C GLY A 178 -11.40 1.59 -16.49
N ALA A 179 -10.82 1.19 -15.35
CA ALA A 179 -11.55 0.94 -14.11
C ALA A 179 -12.15 2.23 -13.51
N VAL A 180 -11.41 3.33 -13.55
CA VAL A 180 -11.92 4.64 -13.11
C VAL A 180 -13.06 5.10 -14.02
N ALA A 181 -12.89 5.00 -15.34
CA ALA A 181 -13.93 5.35 -16.30
C ALA A 181 -15.19 4.48 -16.14
N SER A 182 -15.05 3.17 -15.89
CA SER A 182 -16.20 2.31 -15.66
C SER A 182 -16.98 2.67 -14.40
N ILE A 183 -16.29 3.07 -13.33
CA ILE A 183 -16.92 3.62 -12.11
C ILE A 183 -17.69 4.90 -12.46
N PHE A 184 -17.10 5.83 -13.22
CA PHE A 184 -17.79 7.04 -13.66
C PHE A 184 -19.03 6.75 -14.53
N TYR A 185 -18.91 5.84 -15.50
CA TYR A 185 -20.05 5.43 -16.31
C TYR A 185 -21.15 4.80 -15.46
N SER A 186 -20.79 3.96 -14.48
CA SER A 186 -21.74 3.35 -13.54
C SER A 186 -22.46 4.40 -12.71
N TYR A 187 -21.74 5.35 -12.11
CA TYR A 187 -22.33 6.42 -11.31
C TYR A 187 -23.21 7.36 -12.17
N CYS A 188 -22.79 7.69 -13.38
CA CYS A 188 -23.56 8.53 -14.29
C CYS A 188 -24.85 7.84 -14.74
N TYR A 189 -24.77 6.54 -15.05
CA TYR A 189 -25.92 5.72 -15.41
C TYR A 189 -26.91 5.61 -14.23
N ASP A 190 -26.43 5.35 -13.02
CA ASP A 190 -27.28 5.31 -11.83
C ASP A 190 -27.92 6.66 -11.50
N ALA A 191 -27.19 7.77 -11.64
CA ALA A 191 -27.76 9.11 -11.47
C ALA A 191 -28.87 9.38 -12.50
N SER A 192 -28.66 8.99 -13.77
CA SER A 192 -29.67 9.14 -14.82
C SER A 192 -30.92 8.27 -14.56
N ASN A 193 -30.73 7.05 -14.08
CA ASN A 193 -31.82 6.14 -13.69
C ASN A 193 -32.58 6.69 -12.48
N PHE A 194 -31.89 7.27 -11.51
CA PHE A 194 -32.51 7.90 -10.36
C PHE A 194 -33.39 9.09 -10.78
N ILE A 195 -32.89 9.96 -11.68
CA ILE A 195 -33.67 11.08 -12.23
C ILE A 195 -34.90 10.59 -13.02
N LEU A 196 -34.75 9.50 -13.79
CA LEU A 196 -35.89 8.89 -14.49
C LEU A 196 -36.91 8.29 -13.52
N PHE A 197 -36.45 7.67 -12.43
CA PHE A 197 -37.30 7.15 -11.38
C PHE A 197 -38.07 8.26 -10.67
N THR A 198 -37.42 9.37 -10.30
CA THR A 198 -38.11 10.51 -9.66
C THR A 198 -39.16 11.12 -10.57
N LYS A 199 -38.86 11.31 -11.86
CA LYS A 199 -39.85 11.76 -12.85
C LYS A 199 -41.00 10.77 -13.03
N ARG A 200 -40.70 9.47 -13.08
CA ARG A 200 -41.73 8.40 -13.16
C ARG A 200 -42.63 8.44 -11.93
N TRP A 201 -42.05 8.62 -10.76
CA TRP A 201 -42.76 8.67 -9.48
C TRP A 201 -43.67 9.88 -9.39
N GLU A 202 -43.18 11.06 -9.79
CA GLU A 202 -43.96 12.30 -9.81
C GLU A 202 -45.18 12.21 -10.75
N LYS A 203 -44.98 11.65 -11.95
CA LYS A 203 -46.08 11.39 -12.88
C LYS A 203 -47.12 10.43 -12.27
N ASN A 204 -46.69 9.35 -11.62
CA ASN A 204 -47.62 8.37 -11.06
C ASN A 204 -48.36 8.89 -9.82
N ARG A 205 -47.72 9.72 -8.99
CA ARG A 205 -48.35 10.39 -7.85
C ARG A 205 -49.50 11.31 -8.28
N SER A 206 -49.33 12.04 -9.39
CA SER A 206 -50.41 12.89 -9.92
C SER A 206 -51.66 12.10 -10.33
N LEU A 207 -51.48 10.89 -10.88
CA LEU A 207 -52.57 9.99 -11.22
C LEU A 207 -53.29 9.45 -9.97
N LEU A 208 -52.53 9.05 -8.93
CA LEU A 208 -53.11 8.57 -7.68
C LEU A 208 -53.92 9.63 -6.94
N CYS A 209 -53.48 10.90 -6.94
CA CYS A 209 -54.29 12.00 -6.40
C CYS A 209 -55.60 12.17 -7.18
N SER A 210 -55.58 12.08 -8.51
CA SER A 210 -56.82 12.16 -9.30
C SER A 210 -57.79 11.02 -9.00
N ILE A 211 -57.30 9.78 -8.90
CA ILE A 211 -58.12 8.59 -8.62
C ILE A 211 -58.71 8.64 -7.21
N SER A 212 -57.92 9.00 -6.19
CA SER A 212 -58.40 9.17 -4.81
C SER A 212 -59.47 10.26 -4.67
N THR A 213 -59.34 11.35 -5.44
CA THR A 213 -60.34 12.42 -5.45
C THR A 213 -61.66 11.96 -6.08
N TYR A 214 -61.58 11.16 -7.16
CA TYR A 214 -62.75 10.54 -7.78
C TYR A 214 -63.43 9.53 -6.85
N GLU A 215 -62.67 8.66 -6.18
CA GLU A 215 -63.20 7.61 -5.30
C GLU A 215 -63.91 8.20 -4.07
N ASN A 216 -63.32 9.23 -3.46
CA ASN A 216 -63.97 9.99 -2.38
C ASN A 216 -65.25 10.68 -2.87
N ALA A 217 -65.24 11.34 -4.03
CA ALA A 217 -66.43 12.00 -4.58
C ALA A 217 -67.60 11.02 -4.86
N THR A 218 -67.32 9.81 -5.37
CA THR A 218 -68.35 8.77 -5.54
C THR A 218 -68.88 8.21 -4.22
N THR A 219 -68.08 8.22 -3.15
CA THR A 219 -68.51 7.76 -1.83
C THR A 219 -69.47 8.76 -1.18
N TYR A 220 -69.23 10.07 -1.36
CA TYR A 220 -70.17 11.11 -0.95
C TYR A 220 -71.49 11.07 -1.74
N PHE A 221 -71.46 10.73 -3.03
CA PHE A 221 -72.67 10.62 -3.86
C PHE A 221 -73.53 9.37 -3.55
N LYS A 222 -72.94 8.30 -3.00
CA LYS A 222 -73.68 7.10 -2.53
C LYS A 222 -74.24 7.23 -1.11
N SER A 223 -73.83 8.26 -0.37
CA SER A 223 -74.27 8.55 1.00
C SER A 223 -75.50 9.47 1.06
N PHE A 224 -76.00 9.91 -0.10
CA PHE A 224 -77.22 10.70 -0.27
C PHE A 224 -78.25 9.86 -1.03
#